data_AF-A0A519ITL1-F1
#
_entry.id   AF-A0A519ITL1-F1
#
_cell.length_a   1.000
_cell.length_b   1.000
_cell.length_c   1.000
_cell.angle_alpha   90.00
_cell.angle_beta   90.00
_cell.angle_gamma   90.00
#
_symmetry.space_group_name_H-M   'P 1'
#
loop_
_entity.id
_entity.type
_entity.pdbx_description
1 polymer ?
#
loop_
_entity_poly.entity_id
_entity_poly.type
_entity_poly.pdbx_seq_one_letter_code
_entity_poly.pdbx_strand_id
1 'polypeptide(L)'
;AMGQLVFLPFMAWLVKMDGWRTATLALCVFYAAAVVLVVLFIRNRPSDVGLRPFGAAPDSPIAAPPAPQGNLFLAPFEALAVAVRKPVFWVLAFSFFVCGASTNGLVQMHLIPMCGDYLIPATAAAGTLALMGGFNFVGTVASGWLTDRFNPRILLMIYYGLRGLSLFYLTSTGFDSTSLLLFAVFYGLDWIATVPPTVKLAADAFGPARATLVFGWIFAAHQLGAGFAAYGAGFVRTELGSYSLAFQAAGILCIIASLAFISGSRRRPEAAAAAA
;
A
#
# COMPACT_ATOMS: atom_id res chain seq x y z
N ALA A 1 5.46 3.27 7.08
CA ALA A 1 5.53 2.01 7.85
C ALA A 1 6.64 2.02 8.90
N MET A 2 7.93 2.23 8.56
CA MET A 2 9.01 2.38 9.57
C MET A 2 8.68 3.39 10.67
N GLY A 3 8.03 4.51 10.31
CA GLY A 3 7.53 5.49 11.28
C GLY A 3 6.63 4.87 12.35
N GLN A 4 5.82 3.85 12.05
CA GLN A 4 4.93 3.22 13.05
C GLN A 4 5.68 2.51 14.18
N LEU A 5 6.89 1.97 13.92
CA LEU A 5 7.72 1.32 14.94
C LEU A 5 8.12 2.28 16.06
N VAL A 6 8.41 3.53 15.70
CA VAL A 6 8.90 4.55 16.64
C VAL A 6 7.74 5.43 17.12
N PHE A 7 6.88 5.86 16.20
CA PHE A 7 5.82 6.82 16.50
C PHE A 7 4.68 6.23 17.31
N LEU A 8 4.18 5.03 17.02
CA LEU A 8 3.00 4.53 17.72
C LEU A 8 3.25 4.33 19.23
N PRO A 9 4.36 3.70 19.66
CA PRO A 9 4.67 3.58 21.09
C PRO A 9 4.93 4.95 21.74
N PHE A 10 5.65 5.84 21.05
CA PHE A 10 5.94 7.19 21.55
C PHE A 10 4.67 8.04 21.72
N MET A 11 3.76 7.99 20.75
CA MET A 11 2.46 8.67 20.84
C MET A 11 1.59 8.08 21.94
N ALA A 12 1.53 6.76 22.09
CA ALA A 12 0.77 6.10 23.16
C ALA A 12 1.30 6.49 24.55
N TRP A 13 2.62 6.61 24.69
CA TRP A 13 3.28 7.07 25.91
C TRP A 13 2.95 8.55 26.21
N LEU A 14 3.05 9.44 25.22
CA LEU A 14 2.67 10.86 25.34
C LEU A 14 1.21 11.04 25.76
N VAL A 15 0.30 10.30 25.13
CA VAL A 15 -1.14 10.33 25.47
C VAL A 15 -1.36 9.91 26.92
N LYS A 16 -0.62 8.90 27.41
CA LYS A 16 -0.74 8.41 28.78
C LYS A 16 -0.23 9.41 29.82
N MET A 17 0.82 10.18 29.50
CA MET A 17 1.43 11.14 30.42
C MET A 17 0.73 12.50 30.42
N ASP A 18 0.58 13.11 29.26
CA ASP A 18 0.18 14.53 29.13
C ASP A 18 -1.13 14.71 28.35
N GLY A 19 -1.78 13.61 27.97
CA GLY A 19 -3.03 13.61 27.22
C GLY A 19 -2.86 13.81 25.71
N TRP A 20 -3.99 13.74 24.99
CA TRP A 20 -4.00 13.72 23.53
C TRP A 20 -3.56 15.04 22.88
N ARG A 21 -3.79 16.19 23.52
CA ARG A 21 -3.43 17.51 22.96
C ARG A 21 -1.93 17.65 22.73
N THR A 22 -1.13 17.23 23.72
CA THR A 22 0.34 17.27 23.65
C THR A 22 0.85 16.32 22.57
N ALA A 23 0.29 15.11 22.50
CA ALA A 23 0.62 14.15 21.45
C ALA A 23 0.32 14.71 20.04
N THR A 24 -0.82 15.38 19.85
CA THR A 24 -1.19 16.01 18.58
C THR A 24 -0.25 17.17 18.23
N LEU A 25 0.10 18.04 19.18
CA LEU A 25 1.05 19.14 18.94
C LEU A 25 2.44 18.62 18.56
N ALA A 26 2.94 17.60 19.25
CA ALA A 26 4.23 16.97 18.92
C ALA A 26 4.22 16.42 17.49
N LEU A 27 3.11 15.82 17.06
CA LEU A 27 2.94 15.33 15.69
C LEU A 27 2.97 16.46 14.66
N CYS A 28 2.29 17.59 14.91
CA CYS A 28 2.32 18.76 14.03
C CYS A 28 3.73 19.33 13.88
N VAL A 29 4.47 19.48 14.98
CA VAL A 29 5.86 19.96 14.98
C VAL A 29 6.77 19.02 14.18
N PHE A 30 6.63 17.71 14.38
CA PHE A 30 7.40 16.74 13.62
C PHE A 30 7.12 16.81 12.11
N TYR A 31 5.86 16.91 11.71
CA TYR A 31 5.51 17.07 10.30
C TYR A 31 6.07 18.36 9.70
N ALA A 32 5.98 19.48 10.41
CA ALA A 32 6.55 20.75 9.96
C ALA A 32 8.08 20.64 9.77
N ALA A 33 8.78 20.03 10.72
CA ALA A 33 10.22 19.78 10.62
C ALA A 33 10.55 18.89 9.42
N ALA A 34 9.79 17.81 9.20
CA ALA A 34 9.97 16.93 8.06
C ALA A 34 9.78 17.65 6.72
N VAL A 35 8.76 18.52 6.60
CA VAL A 35 8.53 19.34 5.39
C VAL A 35 9.73 20.26 5.15
N VAL A 36 10.23 20.95 6.18
CA VAL A 36 11.41 21.81 6.06
C VAL A 36 12.62 21.01 5.57
N LEU A 37 12.88 19.82 6.13
CA LEU A 37 13.97 18.96 5.69
C LEU A 37 13.80 18.49 4.23
N VAL A 38 12.59 18.11 3.82
CA VAL A 38 12.31 17.70 2.44
C VAL A 38 12.58 18.85 1.48
N VAL A 39 12.12 20.07 1.79
CA VAL A 39 12.32 21.25 0.96
C VAL A 39 13.80 21.64 0.85
N LEU A 40 14.56 21.50 1.94
CA LEU A 40 15.97 21.87 1.96
C LEU A 40 16.88 20.83 1.28
N PHE A 41 16.57 19.53 1.42
CA PHE A 41 17.51 18.46 1.06
C PHE A 41 17.07 17.57 -0.11
N ILE A 42 15.77 17.44 -0.41
CA ILE A 42 15.31 16.53 -1.48
C ILE A 42 15.17 17.27 -2.81
N ARG A 43 15.73 16.68 -3.87
CA ARG A 43 15.66 17.19 -5.25
C ARG A 43 14.87 16.22 -6.12
N ASN A 44 14.09 16.76 -7.05
CA ASN A 44 13.15 15.96 -7.84
C ASN A 44 13.85 15.19 -8.96
N ARG A 45 14.96 15.72 -9.47
CA ARG A 45 15.70 15.13 -10.60
C ARG A 45 17.20 15.22 -10.36
N PRO A 46 17.98 14.22 -10.81
CA PRO A 46 19.44 14.29 -10.81
C PRO A 46 19.96 15.55 -11.53
N SER A 47 19.28 15.96 -12.62
CA SER A 47 19.64 17.16 -13.38
C SER A 47 19.48 18.47 -12.58
N ASP A 48 18.65 18.51 -11.53
CA ASP A 48 18.51 19.68 -10.64
C ASP A 48 19.80 19.97 -9.85
N VAL A 49 20.69 18.97 -9.73
CA VAL A 49 22.00 19.06 -9.06
C VAL A 49 23.16 18.76 -10.02
N GLY A 50 22.91 18.82 -11.34
CA GLY A 50 23.95 18.58 -12.36
C GLY A 50 24.39 17.11 -12.47
N LEU A 51 23.62 16.17 -11.93
CA LEU A 51 23.89 14.73 -12.03
C LEU A 51 23.11 14.10 -13.19
N ARG A 52 23.63 12.97 -13.69
CA ARG A 52 22.96 12.14 -14.69
C ARG A 52 22.09 11.06 -14.01
N PRO A 53 21.01 10.59 -14.66
CA PRO A 53 20.27 9.43 -14.18
C PRO A 53 21.17 8.21 -13.99
N PHE A 54 20.90 7.43 -12.96
CA PHE A 54 21.64 6.19 -12.70
C PHE A 54 21.50 5.22 -13.88
N GLY A 55 22.63 4.70 -14.39
CA GLY A 55 22.67 3.83 -15.57
C GLY A 55 22.76 4.55 -16.92
N ALA A 56 22.81 5.89 -16.94
CA ALA A 56 23.04 6.64 -18.18
C ALA A 56 24.50 6.53 -18.64
N ALA A 57 24.74 6.48 -19.96
CA ALA A 57 26.08 6.46 -20.52
C ALA A 57 26.89 7.71 -20.09
N PRO A 58 28.23 7.61 -19.91
CA PRO A 58 29.07 8.72 -19.43
C PRO A 58 28.91 10.00 -20.25
N ASP A 59 28.72 9.86 -21.56
CA ASP A 59 28.63 10.97 -22.51
C ASP A 59 27.20 11.40 -22.84
N SER A 60 26.20 10.83 -22.15
CA SER A 60 24.82 11.24 -22.36
C SER A 60 24.62 12.69 -21.89
N PRO A 61 23.93 13.53 -22.69
CA PRO A 61 23.64 14.90 -22.30
C PRO A 61 22.74 14.89 -21.05
N ILE A 62 22.99 15.85 -20.15
CA ILE A 62 22.09 16.08 -19.01
C ILE A 62 20.78 16.61 -19.59
N ALA A 63 19.77 15.73 -19.67
CA ALA A 63 18.49 16.10 -20.24
C ALA A 63 17.86 17.23 -19.42
N ALA A 64 17.54 18.33 -20.11
CA ALA A 64 16.76 19.41 -19.52
C ALA A 64 15.38 18.86 -19.10
N PRO A 65 14.80 19.36 -18.00
CA PRO A 65 13.42 19.11 -17.64
C PRO A 65 12.50 19.17 -18.86
N PRO A 66 11.70 18.12 -19.17
CA PRO A 66 10.61 18.30 -20.12
C PRO A 66 9.72 19.42 -19.59
N ALA A 67 9.45 20.41 -20.44
CA ALA A 67 8.54 21.49 -20.11
C ALA A 67 7.19 20.89 -19.69
N PRO A 68 6.48 21.44 -18.69
CA PRO A 68 5.12 21.02 -18.40
C PRO A 68 4.27 21.15 -19.67
N GLN A 69 3.86 20.02 -20.25
CA GLN A 69 3.01 20.02 -21.44
C GLN A 69 1.54 19.88 -21.00
N GLY A 70 0.71 20.85 -21.42
CA GLY A 70 -0.73 20.84 -21.18
C GLY A 70 -1.18 21.51 -19.88
N ASN A 71 -2.49 21.48 -19.62
CA ASN A 71 -3.08 22.03 -18.42
C ASN A 71 -2.93 21.05 -17.24
N LEU A 72 -2.13 21.44 -16.24
CA LEU A 72 -1.85 20.63 -15.05
C LEU A 72 -3.11 20.18 -14.30
N PHE A 73 -4.20 20.97 -14.34
CA PHE A 73 -5.47 20.61 -13.71
C PHE A 73 -6.25 19.57 -14.52
N LEU A 74 -6.17 19.60 -15.85
CA LEU A 74 -6.92 18.68 -16.72
C LEU A 74 -6.17 17.36 -16.96
N ALA A 75 -4.83 17.37 -16.90
CA ALA A 75 -4.00 16.19 -17.17
C ALA A 75 -4.41 14.92 -16.38
N PRO A 76 -4.73 14.98 -15.07
CA PRO A 76 -5.23 13.80 -14.35
C PRO A 76 -6.54 13.25 -14.91
N PHE A 77 -7.48 14.12 -15.30
CA PHE A 77 -8.78 13.71 -15.83
C PHE A 77 -8.67 13.16 -17.26
N GLU A 78 -7.79 13.72 -18.09
CA GLU A 78 -7.46 13.17 -19.40
C GLU A 78 -6.83 11.77 -19.28
N ALA A 79 -5.91 11.59 -18.34
CA ALA A 79 -5.32 10.29 -18.04
C ALA A 79 -6.39 9.29 -17.59
N LEU A 80 -7.32 9.72 -16.73
CA LEU A 80 -8.46 8.89 -16.31
C LEU A 80 -9.34 8.49 -17.48
N ALA A 81 -9.73 9.44 -18.33
CA ALA A 81 -10.60 9.19 -19.48
C ALA A 81 -10.00 8.12 -20.41
N VAL A 82 -8.68 8.11 -20.59
CA VAL A 82 -7.98 7.06 -21.33
C VAL A 82 -7.92 5.76 -20.54
N ALA A 83 -7.66 5.82 -19.24
CA ALA A 83 -7.50 4.66 -18.39
C ALA A 83 -8.78 3.83 -18.24
N VAL A 84 -9.93 4.46 -18.00
CA VAL A 84 -11.22 3.77 -17.78
C VAL A 84 -11.68 2.94 -18.99
N ARG A 85 -11.16 3.22 -20.18
CA ARG A 85 -11.43 2.45 -21.40
C ARG A 85 -10.63 1.16 -21.48
N LYS A 86 -9.64 0.95 -20.62
CA LYS A 86 -8.80 -0.27 -20.61
C LYS A 86 -9.19 -1.19 -19.45
N PRO A 87 -9.43 -2.50 -19.70
CA PRO A 87 -9.76 -3.46 -18.63
C PRO A 87 -8.71 -3.54 -17.51
N VAL A 88 -7.43 -3.36 -17.86
CA VAL A 88 -6.34 -3.36 -16.88
C VAL A 88 -6.50 -2.29 -15.80
N PHE A 89 -7.06 -1.13 -16.13
CA PHE A 89 -7.34 -0.08 -15.13
C PHE A 89 -8.29 -0.60 -14.06
N TRP A 90 -9.38 -1.25 -14.46
CA TRP A 90 -10.39 -1.75 -13.54
C TRP A 90 -9.88 -2.88 -12.66
N VAL A 91 -9.06 -3.79 -13.20
CA VAL A 91 -8.42 -4.84 -12.38
C VAL A 91 -7.48 -4.21 -11.35
N LEU A 92 -6.65 -3.25 -11.76
CA LEU A 92 -5.75 -2.55 -10.83
C LEU A 92 -6.53 -1.73 -9.80
N ALA A 93 -7.52 -0.93 -10.21
CA ALA A 93 -8.35 -0.12 -9.32
C ALA A 93 -9.14 -0.98 -8.32
N PHE A 94 -9.77 -2.07 -8.77
CA PHE A 94 -10.47 -3.00 -7.89
C PHE A 94 -9.53 -3.66 -6.88
N SER A 95 -8.40 -4.18 -7.35
CA SER A 95 -7.42 -4.80 -6.46
C SER A 95 -6.89 -3.79 -5.43
N PHE A 96 -6.58 -2.56 -5.84
CA PHE A 96 -6.10 -1.52 -4.92
C PHE A 96 -7.19 -1.01 -3.98
N PHE A 97 -8.46 -0.98 -4.40
CA PHE A 97 -9.59 -0.79 -3.50
C PHE A 97 -9.60 -1.87 -2.41
N VAL A 98 -9.47 -3.14 -2.78
CA VAL A 98 -9.39 -4.26 -1.83
C VAL A 98 -8.17 -4.11 -0.93
N CYS A 99 -7.04 -3.63 -1.45
CA CYS A 99 -5.86 -3.28 -0.65
C CYS A 99 -6.15 -2.23 0.41
N GLY A 100 -6.75 -1.11 0.03
CA GLY A 100 -7.11 -0.07 1.00
C GLY A 100 -8.11 -0.57 2.02
N ALA A 101 -9.11 -1.34 1.59
CA ALA A 101 -10.12 -1.93 2.44
C ALA A 101 -9.51 -2.86 3.50
N SER A 102 -8.66 -3.81 3.10
CA SER A 102 -8.09 -4.78 4.03
C SER A 102 -7.00 -4.19 4.92
N THR A 103 -6.21 -3.24 4.42
CA THR A 103 -5.07 -2.67 5.16
C THR A 103 -5.46 -1.46 6.02
N ASN A 104 -5.51 -0.26 5.44
CA ASN A 104 -5.78 0.99 6.15
C ASN A 104 -7.21 1.05 6.69
N GLY A 105 -8.19 0.57 5.93
CA GLY A 105 -9.58 0.64 6.33
C GLY A 105 -9.93 -0.33 7.45
N LEU A 106 -9.47 -1.58 7.34
CA LEU A 106 -9.82 -2.62 8.30
C LEU A 106 -8.73 -2.81 9.36
N VAL A 107 -7.56 -3.34 8.99
CA VAL A 107 -6.56 -3.76 9.99
C VAL A 107 -5.98 -2.57 10.74
N GLN A 108 -5.63 -1.47 10.07
CA GLN A 108 -5.06 -0.30 10.74
C GLN A 108 -6.03 0.34 11.74
N MET A 109 -7.33 0.41 11.40
CA MET A 109 -8.34 1.05 12.25
C MET A 109 -8.89 0.12 13.33
N HIS A 110 -9.07 -1.17 13.01
CA HIS A 110 -9.88 -2.07 13.82
C HIS A 110 -9.10 -3.23 14.45
N LEU A 111 -7.81 -3.44 14.14
CA LEU A 111 -7.06 -4.52 14.80
C LEU A 111 -6.94 -4.33 16.32
N ILE A 112 -6.60 -3.11 16.79
CA ILE A 112 -6.50 -2.85 18.23
C ILE A 112 -7.87 -3.02 18.93
N PRO A 113 -8.97 -2.41 18.45
CA PRO A 113 -10.31 -2.67 18.99
C PRO A 113 -10.71 -4.15 18.97
N MET A 114 -10.44 -4.86 17.86
CA MET A 114 -10.71 -6.30 17.75
C MET A 114 -9.93 -7.09 18.79
N CYS A 115 -8.64 -6.83 18.98
CA CYS A 115 -7.85 -7.42 20.05
C CYS A 115 -8.46 -7.16 21.44
N GLY A 116 -9.05 -5.98 21.65
CA GLY A 116 -9.79 -5.64 22.87
C GLY A 116 -11.00 -6.54 23.12
N ASP A 117 -11.72 -6.96 22.09
CA ASP A 117 -12.84 -7.92 22.21
C ASP A 117 -12.38 -9.30 22.74
N TYR A 118 -11.10 -9.63 22.56
CA TYR A 118 -10.45 -10.85 23.05
C TYR A 118 -9.62 -10.62 24.32
N LEU A 119 -9.83 -9.50 25.02
CA LEU A 119 -9.13 -9.14 26.27
C LEU A 119 -7.61 -8.99 26.11
N ILE A 120 -7.13 -8.75 24.89
CA ILE A 120 -5.71 -8.48 24.64
C ILE A 120 -5.39 -7.02 25.01
N PRO A 121 -4.34 -6.75 25.82
CA PRO A 121 -3.96 -5.39 26.17
C PRO A 121 -3.65 -4.53 24.95
N ALA A 122 -4.10 -3.27 24.96
CA ALA A 122 -3.87 -2.33 23.87
C ALA A 122 -2.37 -2.14 23.51
N THR A 123 -1.48 -2.25 24.50
CA THR A 123 -0.02 -2.22 24.29
C THR A 123 0.48 -3.41 23.49
N ALA A 124 -0.05 -4.62 23.74
CA ALA A 124 0.30 -5.82 23.00
C ALA A 124 -0.22 -5.74 21.56
N ALA A 125 -1.47 -5.32 21.37
CA ALA A 125 -2.06 -5.12 20.04
C ALA A 125 -1.34 -4.03 19.23
N ALA A 126 -0.94 -2.92 19.87
CA ALA A 126 -0.10 -1.91 19.25
C ALA A 126 1.30 -2.47 18.90
N GLY A 127 1.85 -3.35 19.74
CA GLY A 127 3.07 -4.09 19.47
C GLY A 127 2.97 -4.96 18.21
N THR A 128 1.83 -5.62 17.98
CA THR A 128 1.54 -6.36 16.74
C THR A 128 1.60 -5.43 15.52
N LEU A 129 0.93 -4.27 15.57
CA LEU A 129 1.01 -3.28 14.47
C LEU A 129 2.43 -2.72 14.27
N ALA A 130 3.20 -2.53 15.34
CA ALA A 130 4.59 -2.11 15.25
C ALA A 130 5.43 -3.17 14.54
N LEU A 131 5.35 -4.45 14.95
CA LEU A 131 6.01 -5.57 14.28
C LEU A 131 5.66 -5.65 12.79
N MET A 132 4.38 -5.48 12.46
CA MET A 132 3.92 -5.40 11.07
C MET A 132 4.60 -4.27 10.29
N GLY A 133 4.77 -3.09 10.91
CA GLY A 133 5.50 -1.97 10.33
C GLY A 133 6.96 -2.30 10.01
N GLY A 134 7.61 -3.13 10.83
CA GLY A 134 8.96 -3.64 10.58
C GLY A 134 9.02 -4.62 9.43
N PHE A 135 8.16 -5.64 9.42
CA PHE A 135 8.07 -6.60 8.31
C PHE A 135 7.65 -5.93 7.00
N ASN A 136 6.84 -4.88 7.05
CA ASN A 136 6.49 -4.12 5.86
C ASN A 136 7.72 -3.52 5.17
N PHE A 137 8.70 -3.02 5.94
CA PHE A 137 9.92 -2.50 5.33
C PHE A 137 10.62 -3.59 4.50
N VAL A 138 10.78 -4.77 5.09
CA VAL A 138 11.36 -5.95 4.42
C VAL A 138 10.55 -6.34 3.19
N GLY A 139 9.23 -6.45 3.34
CA GLY A 139 8.31 -6.85 2.27
C GLY A 139 8.24 -5.86 1.12
N THR A 140 8.29 -4.56 1.40
CA THR A 140 8.28 -3.52 0.35
C THR A 140 9.56 -3.56 -0.49
N VAL A 141 10.72 -3.67 0.16
CA VAL A 141 12.03 -3.75 -0.51
C VAL A 141 12.12 -5.05 -1.32
N ALA A 142 11.74 -6.18 -0.72
CA ALA A 142 11.72 -7.47 -1.39
C ALA A 142 10.75 -7.47 -2.58
N SER A 143 9.57 -6.87 -2.45
CA SER A 143 8.60 -6.75 -3.53
C SER A 143 9.13 -5.91 -4.70
N GLY A 144 9.82 -4.80 -4.43
CA GLY A 144 10.47 -4.02 -5.49
C GLY A 144 11.45 -4.87 -6.29
N TRP A 145 12.37 -5.54 -5.60
CA TRP A 145 13.34 -6.46 -6.23
C TRP A 145 12.69 -7.62 -6.99
N LEU A 146 11.62 -8.21 -6.43
CA LEU A 146 10.87 -9.27 -7.08
C LEU A 146 10.15 -8.75 -8.32
N THR A 147 9.58 -7.56 -8.26
CA THR A 147 8.84 -6.93 -9.35
C THR A 147 9.73 -6.69 -10.56
N ASP A 148 11.01 -6.40 -10.35
CA ASP A 148 11.97 -6.22 -11.44
C ASP A 148 12.27 -7.53 -12.17
N ARG A 149 12.17 -8.69 -11.49
CA ARG A 149 12.65 -10.00 -12.00
C ARG A 149 11.54 -10.97 -12.38
N PHE A 150 10.38 -10.85 -11.74
CA PHE A 150 9.26 -11.76 -11.89
C PHE A 150 8.05 -11.06 -12.50
N ASN A 151 7.07 -11.84 -12.94
CA ASN A 151 5.85 -11.30 -13.52
C ASN A 151 5.02 -10.58 -12.43
N PRO A 152 4.77 -9.26 -12.56
CA PRO A 152 4.05 -8.50 -11.53
C PRO A 152 2.62 -9.00 -11.29
N ARG A 153 1.97 -9.63 -12.28
CA ARG A 153 0.63 -10.23 -12.09
C ARG A 153 0.66 -11.43 -11.16
N ILE A 154 1.70 -12.27 -11.27
CA ILE A 154 1.87 -13.44 -10.39
C ILE A 154 2.18 -12.97 -8.97
N LEU A 155 3.03 -11.94 -8.83
CA LEU A 155 3.31 -11.34 -7.53
C LEU A 155 2.04 -10.81 -6.86
N LEU A 156 1.22 -10.04 -7.58
CA LEU A 156 -0.06 -9.55 -7.04
C LEU A 156 -1.00 -10.71 -6.66
N MET A 157 -1.11 -11.75 -7.50
CA MET A 157 -1.89 -12.94 -7.16
C MET A 157 -1.44 -13.55 -5.81
N ILE A 158 -0.11 -13.71 -5.62
CA ILE A 158 0.45 -14.26 -4.37
C ILE A 158 0.18 -13.32 -3.19
N TYR A 159 0.44 -12.02 -3.34
CA TYR A 159 0.26 -11.01 -2.30
C TYR A 159 -1.19 -10.93 -1.80
N TYR A 160 -2.15 -10.74 -2.71
CA TYR A 160 -3.57 -10.75 -2.36
C TYR A 160 -4.02 -12.10 -1.78
N GLY A 161 -3.49 -13.21 -2.29
CA GLY A 161 -3.80 -14.55 -1.77
C GLY A 161 -3.31 -14.73 -0.34
N LEU A 162 -2.03 -14.41 -0.08
CA LEU A 162 -1.41 -14.46 1.24
C LEU A 162 -2.15 -13.56 2.23
N ARG A 163 -2.56 -12.36 1.80
CA ARG A 163 -3.32 -11.44 2.65
C ARG A 163 -4.69 -11.98 3.02
N GLY A 164 -5.41 -12.54 2.05
CA GLY A 164 -6.71 -13.17 2.29
C GLY A 164 -6.60 -14.33 3.27
N LEU A 165 -5.63 -15.23 3.07
CA LEU A 165 -5.35 -16.34 3.97
C LEU A 165 -4.95 -15.88 5.37
N SER A 166 -4.17 -14.81 5.49
CA SER A 166 -3.76 -14.24 6.77
C SER A 166 -4.96 -13.68 7.57
N LEU A 167 -5.95 -13.08 6.89
CA LEU A 167 -7.18 -12.62 7.53
C LEU A 167 -8.04 -13.79 8.04
N PHE A 168 -8.21 -14.83 7.23
CA PHE A 168 -8.92 -16.03 7.67
C PHE A 168 -8.22 -16.70 8.84
N TYR A 169 -6.90 -16.84 8.76
CA TYR A 169 -6.07 -17.35 9.83
C TYR A 169 -6.33 -16.59 11.13
N LEU A 170 -6.19 -15.26 11.13
CA LEU A 170 -6.40 -14.45 12.33
C LEU A 170 -7.78 -14.68 12.96
N THR A 171 -8.85 -14.66 12.15
CA THR A 171 -10.22 -14.86 12.63
C THR A 171 -10.52 -16.28 13.12
N SER A 172 -9.67 -17.25 12.79
CA SER A 172 -9.78 -18.64 13.25
C SER A 172 -8.96 -18.92 14.52
N THR A 173 -8.22 -17.93 15.03
CA THR A 173 -7.33 -18.09 16.19
C THR A 173 -7.95 -17.57 17.49
N GLY A 174 -7.33 -17.91 18.63
CA GLY A 174 -7.65 -17.34 19.94
C GLY A 174 -6.90 -16.05 20.27
N PHE A 175 -6.23 -15.40 19.29
CA PHE A 175 -5.45 -14.17 19.49
C PHE A 175 -4.29 -14.30 20.50
N ASP A 176 -3.77 -15.51 20.69
CA ASP A 176 -2.57 -15.73 21.50
C ASP A 176 -1.33 -15.08 20.85
N SER A 177 -0.27 -14.90 21.63
CA SER A 177 0.96 -14.23 21.19
C SER A 177 1.58 -14.86 19.93
N THR A 178 1.48 -16.19 19.77
CA THR A 178 2.03 -16.87 18.60
C THR A 178 1.20 -16.55 17.37
N SER A 179 -0.13 -16.59 17.49
CA SER A 179 -1.05 -16.26 16.40
C SER A 179 -0.91 -14.81 15.94
N LEU A 180 -0.79 -13.87 16.88
CA LEU A 180 -0.54 -12.46 16.57
C LEU A 180 0.84 -12.22 15.95
N LEU A 181 1.86 -12.94 16.39
CA LEU A 181 3.20 -12.87 15.79
C LEU A 181 3.20 -13.37 14.35
N LEU A 182 2.60 -14.53 14.08
CA LEU A 182 2.50 -15.10 12.73
C LEU A 182 1.71 -14.18 11.81
N PHE A 183 0.58 -13.65 12.28
CA PHE A 183 -0.18 -12.64 11.55
C PHE A 183 0.68 -11.40 11.26
N ALA A 184 1.42 -10.90 12.26
CA ALA A 184 2.25 -9.72 12.10
C ALA A 184 3.36 -9.91 11.04
N VAL A 185 3.96 -11.09 10.98
CA VAL A 185 5.00 -11.44 9.99
C VAL A 185 4.40 -11.45 8.59
N PHE A 186 3.41 -12.30 8.33
CA PHE A 186 2.89 -12.51 6.97
C PHE A 186 2.11 -11.30 6.46
N TYR A 187 1.24 -10.72 7.29
CA TYR A 187 0.47 -9.55 6.93
C TYR A 187 1.35 -8.30 6.85
N GLY A 188 2.35 -8.19 7.72
CA GLY A 188 3.34 -7.11 7.68
C GLY A 188 4.14 -7.12 6.38
N LEU A 189 4.66 -8.28 5.97
CA LEU A 189 5.38 -8.43 4.69
C LEU A 189 4.52 -7.99 3.50
N ASP A 190 3.20 -8.21 3.54
CA ASP A 190 2.30 -7.88 2.44
C ASP A 190 1.81 -6.41 2.42
N TRP A 191 1.93 -5.67 3.52
CA TRP A 191 1.21 -4.40 3.74
C TRP A 191 1.34 -3.38 2.60
N ILE A 192 2.56 -3.12 2.10
CA ILE A 192 2.84 -2.25 0.93
C ILE A 192 3.37 -3.07 -0.27
N ALA A 193 3.53 -4.39 -0.14
CA ALA A 193 4.14 -5.24 -1.19
C ALA A 193 3.40 -5.19 -2.52
N THR A 194 2.11 -4.84 -2.54
CA THR A 194 1.32 -4.71 -3.78
C THR A 194 1.64 -3.43 -4.58
N VAL A 195 2.30 -2.43 -3.99
CA VAL A 195 2.55 -1.14 -4.66
C VAL A 195 3.52 -1.27 -5.84
N PRO A 196 4.74 -1.84 -5.71
CA PRO A 196 5.68 -1.90 -6.83
C PRO A 196 5.13 -2.64 -8.06
N PRO A 197 4.52 -3.84 -7.95
CA PRO A 197 3.93 -4.53 -9.10
C PRO A 197 2.78 -3.73 -9.75
N THR A 198 1.98 -3.03 -8.94
CA THR A 198 0.84 -2.23 -9.42
C THR A 198 1.33 -1.03 -10.23
N VAL A 199 2.36 -0.32 -9.73
CA VAL A 199 2.99 0.79 -10.44
C VAL A 199 3.62 0.30 -11.75
N LYS A 200 4.32 -0.85 -11.73
CA LYS A 200 4.89 -1.46 -12.94
C LYS A 200 3.81 -1.78 -13.98
N LEU A 201 2.73 -2.45 -13.58
CA LEU A 201 1.63 -2.76 -14.50
C LEU A 201 0.91 -1.51 -15.04
N ALA A 202 0.78 -0.45 -14.23
CA ALA A 202 0.26 0.82 -14.70
C ALA A 202 1.21 1.48 -15.72
N ALA A 203 2.52 1.46 -15.47
CA ALA A 203 3.52 1.96 -16.40
C ALA A 203 3.53 1.17 -17.73
N ASP A 204 3.49 -0.16 -17.67
CA ASP A 204 3.45 -1.04 -18.84
C ASP A 204 2.17 -0.79 -19.68
N ALA A 205 1.03 -0.53 -19.03
CA ALA A 205 -0.26 -0.36 -19.70
C ALA A 205 -0.53 1.05 -20.27
N PHE A 206 0.02 2.08 -19.64
CA PHE A 206 -0.32 3.49 -19.92
C PHE A 206 0.88 4.34 -20.35
N GLY A 207 2.09 3.77 -20.33
CA GLY A 207 3.33 4.46 -20.65
C GLY A 207 3.83 5.34 -19.51
N PRO A 208 5.15 5.60 -19.43
CA PRO A 208 5.78 6.29 -18.29
C PRO A 208 5.26 7.73 -18.11
N ALA A 209 4.86 8.40 -19.19
CA ALA A 209 4.35 9.77 -19.13
C ALA A 209 3.01 9.91 -18.40
N ARG A 210 2.15 8.87 -18.43
CA ARG A 210 0.81 8.89 -17.81
C ARG A 210 0.70 7.95 -16.61
N ALA A 211 1.68 7.06 -16.41
CA ALA A 211 1.70 6.07 -15.34
C ALA A 211 1.39 6.67 -13.97
N THR A 212 2.06 7.77 -13.60
CA THR A 212 1.87 8.44 -12.31
C THR A 212 0.46 9.00 -12.14
N LEU A 213 -0.10 9.60 -13.19
CA LEU A 213 -1.46 10.15 -13.17
C LEU A 213 -2.51 9.04 -13.04
N VAL A 214 -2.35 7.96 -13.80
CA VAL A 214 -3.25 6.80 -13.71
C VAL A 214 -3.12 6.11 -12.36
N PHE A 215 -1.90 5.96 -11.84
CA PHE A 215 -1.67 5.42 -10.51
C PHE A 215 -2.31 6.29 -9.43
N GLY A 216 -2.33 7.62 -9.59
CA GLY A 216 -3.07 8.52 -8.71
C GLY A 216 -4.56 8.16 -8.60
N TRP A 217 -5.22 7.80 -9.71
CA TRP A 217 -6.60 7.34 -9.70
C TRP A 217 -6.78 5.92 -9.15
N ILE A 218 -5.82 5.03 -9.39
CA ILE A 218 -5.80 3.70 -8.75
C ILE A 218 -5.64 3.88 -7.22
N PHE A 219 -4.83 4.83 -6.77
CA PHE A 219 -4.68 5.17 -5.36
C PHE A 219 -5.94 5.86 -4.79
N ALA A 220 -6.66 6.64 -5.59
CA ALA A 220 -7.98 7.14 -5.17
C ALA A 220 -8.96 5.99 -4.89
N ALA A 221 -8.97 4.95 -5.73
CA ALA A 221 -9.75 3.73 -5.47
C ALA A 221 -9.32 3.02 -4.18
N HIS A 222 -8.01 3.00 -3.88
CA HIS A 222 -7.49 2.51 -2.60
C HIS A 222 -8.05 3.30 -1.40
N GLN A 223 -8.08 4.64 -1.47
CA GLN A 223 -8.64 5.45 -0.40
C GLN A 223 -10.15 5.24 -0.23
N LEU A 224 -10.89 5.05 -1.33
CA LEU A 224 -12.31 4.69 -1.26
C LEU A 224 -12.51 3.34 -0.56
N GLY A 225 -11.67 2.34 -0.86
CA GLY A 225 -11.69 1.05 -0.17
C GLY A 225 -11.39 1.18 1.33
N ALA A 226 -10.40 1.97 1.68
CA ALA A 226 -10.04 2.24 3.07
C ALA A 226 -11.21 2.89 3.83
N GLY A 227 -11.83 3.94 3.27
CA GLY A 227 -12.99 4.59 3.88
C GLY A 227 -14.19 3.64 4.01
N PHE A 228 -14.47 2.85 2.97
CA PHE A 228 -15.54 1.86 2.97
C PHE A 228 -15.38 0.83 4.10
N ALA A 229 -14.20 0.25 4.25
CA ALA A 229 -13.97 -0.76 5.29
C ALA A 229 -13.88 -0.15 6.70
N ALA A 230 -13.32 1.05 6.87
CA ALA A 230 -13.27 1.72 8.18
C ALA A 230 -14.67 2.02 8.72
N TYR A 231 -15.58 2.51 7.87
CA TYR A 231 -16.97 2.69 8.27
C TYR A 231 -17.69 1.35 8.41
N GLY A 232 -17.57 0.47 7.41
CA GLY A 232 -18.29 -0.80 7.34
C GLY A 232 -17.95 -1.75 8.48
N ALA A 233 -16.68 -1.86 8.87
CA ALA A 233 -16.26 -2.70 9.98
C ALA A 233 -16.75 -2.16 11.33
N GLY A 234 -16.75 -0.83 11.52
CA GLY A 234 -17.36 -0.20 12.69
C GLY A 234 -18.87 -0.46 12.78
N PHE A 235 -19.59 -0.34 11.67
CA PHE A 235 -21.01 -0.64 11.58
C PHE A 235 -21.30 -2.11 11.90
N VAL A 236 -20.58 -3.05 11.26
CA VAL A 236 -20.70 -4.50 11.52
C VAL A 236 -20.45 -4.83 12.99
N ARG A 237 -19.42 -4.23 13.59
CA ARG A 237 -19.13 -4.43 15.02
C ARG A 237 -20.22 -3.90 15.93
N THR A 238 -20.87 -2.81 15.56
CA THR A 238 -21.93 -2.17 16.35
C THR A 238 -23.20 -3.02 16.33
N GLU A 239 -23.59 -3.50 15.16
CA GLU A 239 -24.83 -4.28 14.99
C GLU A 239 -24.68 -5.74 15.39
N LEU A 240 -23.55 -6.37 15.07
CA LEU A 240 -23.33 -7.82 15.29
C LEU A 240 -22.47 -8.14 16.52
N GLY A 241 -21.90 -7.13 17.18
CA GLY A 241 -21.08 -7.31 18.36
C GLY A 241 -19.67 -7.89 18.10
N SER A 242 -19.26 -8.13 16.85
CA SER A 242 -17.96 -8.69 16.51
C SER A 242 -17.38 -8.17 15.19
N TYR A 243 -16.05 -8.10 15.09
CA TYR A 243 -15.32 -7.78 13.85
C TYR A 243 -15.10 -8.98 12.92
N SER A 244 -15.36 -10.22 13.38
CA SER A 244 -14.98 -11.43 12.64
C SER A 244 -15.57 -11.48 11.24
N LEU A 245 -16.84 -11.08 11.06
CA LEU A 245 -17.46 -11.02 9.75
C LEU A 245 -16.77 -10.02 8.82
N ALA A 246 -16.39 -8.85 9.32
CA ALA A 246 -15.71 -7.83 8.52
C ALA A 246 -14.32 -8.32 8.05
N PHE A 247 -13.58 -9.00 8.93
CA PHE A 247 -12.28 -9.59 8.58
C PHE A 247 -12.39 -10.76 7.61
N GLN A 248 -13.37 -11.64 7.78
CA GLN A 248 -13.64 -12.73 6.84
C GLN A 248 -14.06 -12.20 5.47
N ALA A 249 -14.95 -11.20 5.42
CA ALA A 249 -15.38 -10.57 4.17
C ALA A 249 -14.20 -9.89 3.44
N ALA A 250 -13.31 -9.21 4.15
CA ALA A 250 -12.09 -8.66 3.58
C ALA A 250 -11.14 -9.78 3.09
N GLY A 251 -11.08 -10.91 3.80
CA GLY A 251 -10.39 -12.12 3.37
C GLY A 251 -10.90 -12.63 2.02
N ILE A 252 -12.22 -12.78 1.88
CA ILE A 252 -12.89 -13.18 0.64
C ILE A 252 -12.56 -12.19 -0.49
N LEU A 253 -12.68 -10.88 -0.24
CA LEU A 253 -12.33 -9.85 -1.23
C LEU A 253 -10.87 -9.95 -1.69
N CYS A 254 -9.95 -10.23 -0.78
CA CYS A 254 -8.53 -10.46 -1.12
C CYS A 254 -8.37 -11.70 -2.02
N ILE A 255 -9.07 -12.79 -1.75
CA ILE A 255 -9.05 -13.97 -2.64
C ILE A 255 -9.63 -13.63 -4.02
N ILE A 256 -10.74 -12.89 -4.09
CA ILE A 256 -11.30 -12.44 -5.38
C ILE A 256 -10.30 -11.56 -6.14
N ALA A 257 -9.64 -10.62 -5.46
CA ALA A 257 -8.60 -9.78 -6.06
C ALA A 257 -7.40 -10.61 -6.55
N SER A 258 -6.99 -11.65 -5.82
CA SER A 258 -5.96 -12.60 -6.25
C SER A 258 -6.35 -13.31 -7.55
N LEU A 259 -7.58 -13.85 -7.62
CA LEU A 259 -8.11 -14.56 -8.79
C LEU A 259 -8.23 -13.65 -10.02
N ALA A 260 -8.48 -12.35 -9.84
CA ALA A 260 -8.55 -11.38 -10.93
C ALA A 260 -7.25 -11.28 -11.75
N PHE A 261 -6.10 -11.66 -11.18
CA PHE A 261 -4.81 -11.67 -11.89
C PHE A 261 -4.51 -12.99 -12.63
N ILE A 262 -5.30 -14.05 -12.43
CA ILE A 262 -5.14 -15.35 -13.13
C ILE A 262 -5.53 -15.22 -14.60
N SER A 263 -6.69 -14.61 -14.89
CA SER A 263 -7.27 -14.50 -16.23
C SER A 263 -6.45 -13.62 -17.19
N GLY A 264 -5.68 -12.67 -16.66
CA GLY A 264 -4.80 -11.81 -17.44
C GLY A 264 -3.45 -12.44 -17.83
N SER A 265 -3.06 -13.59 -17.28
CA SER A 265 -1.72 -14.16 -17.46
C SER A 265 -1.41 -14.69 -18.88
N ARG A 266 -2.41 -14.78 -19.77
CA ARG A 266 -2.32 -15.49 -21.06
C ARG A 266 -1.86 -14.69 -22.29
N ARG A 267 -1.22 -13.52 -22.14
CA ARG A 267 -0.61 -12.84 -23.31
C ARG A 267 0.86 -12.56 -23.09
N ARG A 268 1.69 -13.45 -23.64
CA ARG A 268 3.05 -13.14 -24.09
C ARG A 268 3.23 -13.62 -25.55
N PRO A 269 2.93 -12.78 -26.54
CA PRO A 269 3.69 -12.70 -27.78
C PRO A 269 4.57 -11.43 -27.69
N GLU A 270 5.88 -11.38 -27.90
CA GLU A 270 6.83 -12.17 -28.69
C GLU A 270 8.20 -12.17 -27.98
N ALA A 271 8.82 -13.34 -27.89
CA ALA A 271 10.27 -13.45 -27.87
C ALA A 271 10.65 -14.17 -29.17
N ALA A 272 10.50 -13.46 -30.29
CA ALA A 272 10.92 -13.91 -31.63
C ALA A 272 11.01 -12.71 -32.59
N ALA A 273 12.00 -11.83 -32.42
CA ALA A 273 12.49 -10.92 -33.48
C ALA A 273 13.78 -10.17 -33.07
N ALA A 274 14.80 -10.85 -32.53
CA ALA A 274 16.13 -10.25 -32.36
C ALA A 274 17.31 -11.25 -32.44
N ALA A 275 17.11 -12.42 -33.04
CA ALA A 275 18.21 -13.35 -33.36
C ALA A 275 17.76 -14.36 -34.42
N ALA A 276 17.79 -13.96 -35.69
CA ALA A 276 18.00 -14.79 -36.88
C ALA A 276 18.23 -13.86 -38.07
#